data_AF-A0A535L2I1-F1
#
_entry.id   AF-A0A535L2I1-F1
#
_cell.length_a   1.000
_cell.length_b   1.000
_cell.length_c   1.000
_cell.angle_alpha   90.00
_cell.angle_beta   90.00
_cell.angle_gamma   90.00
#
_symmetry.space_group_name_H-M   'P 1'
#
loop_
_entity.id
_entity.type
_entity.pdbx_description
1 polymer ?
#
loop_
_entity_poly.entity_id
_entity_poly.type
_entity_poly.pdbx_seq_one_letter_code
_entity_poly.pdbx_strand_id
1 'polypeptide(L)'
;LTNDDVAHILSAARVFEDGNATADINGSARPVHVKRRVRMSGSPIPPEVPIVVQVSRWDRLKDPLGVMDGFVRHIAPKTDGYLVLAGPAATSVRDDPEQPEVLAELETRRSGLEPAIRDRVRIAQLPMEDEGENAIVVNALQRHAAVVVQKSVAEGFGLTVAEAMWKARPVVASRVGGIEDQIESGRSGILIEPDDLEQFGNAVVELLRDQAKAARLGTEAKARVTREFLTPRHLIAQGSLVRSLID
;
A
#
# COMPACT_ATOMS: atom_id res chain seq x y z
N LEU A 1 -2.15 -10.18 13.65
CA LEU A 1 -2.69 -10.84 12.46
C LEU A 1 -1.68 -11.86 12.01
N THR A 2 -2.03 -13.14 12.11
CA THR A 2 -1.37 -14.26 11.44
C THR A 2 -1.63 -14.18 9.93
N ASN A 3 -1.02 -15.08 9.13
CA ASN A 3 -1.33 -15.16 7.70
C ASN A 3 -2.79 -15.57 7.46
N ASP A 4 -3.32 -16.47 8.29
CA ASP A 4 -4.71 -16.91 8.23
C ASP A 4 -5.68 -15.77 8.55
N ASP A 5 -5.37 -14.95 9.57
CA ASP A 5 -6.13 -13.75 9.89
C ASP A 5 -6.19 -12.78 8.69
N VAL A 6 -5.06 -12.58 8.01
CA VAL A 6 -4.96 -11.70 6.84
C VAL A 6 -5.80 -12.24 5.69
N ALA A 7 -5.68 -13.54 5.39
CA ALA A 7 -6.46 -14.18 4.33
C ALA A 7 -7.97 -14.06 4.63
N HIS A 8 -8.41 -14.37 5.86
CA HIS A 8 -9.80 -14.25 6.26
C HIS A 8 -10.34 -12.82 6.16
N ILE A 9 -9.57 -11.80 6.56
CA ILE A 9 -9.98 -10.39 6.41
C ILE A 9 -10.18 -10.04 4.93
N LEU A 10 -9.23 -10.41 4.06
CA LEU A 10 -9.27 -10.06 2.64
C LEU A 10 -10.40 -10.80 1.91
N SER A 11 -10.65 -12.05 2.29
CA SER A 11 -11.82 -12.83 1.89
C SER A 11 -13.14 -12.17 2.32
N ALA A 12 -13.29 -11.83 3.60
CA ALA A 12 -14.50 -11.19 4.12
C ALA A 12 -14.77 -9.81 3.47
N ALA A 13 -13.69 -9.07 3.16
CA ALA A 13 -13.72 -7.81 2.44
C ALA A 13 -14.01 -7.96 0.93
N ARG A 14 -14.01 -9.19 0.39
CA ARG A 14 -14.11 -9.55 -1.03
C ARG A 14 -12.99 -9.02 -1.92
N VAL A 15 -11.79 -8.96 -1.37
CA VAL A 15 -10.56 -8.76 -2.15
C VAL A 15 -10.15 -10.06 -2.86
N PHE A 16 -10.39 -11.22 -2.25
CA PHE A 16 -10.10 -12.55 -2.82
C PHE A 16 -11.36 -13.38 -3.08
N GLU A 17 -11.21 -14.43 -3.89
CA GLU A 17 -12.31 -15.21 -4.49
C GLU A 17 -13.09 -16.09 -3.50
N ASP A 18 -12.53 -16.36 -2.30
CA ASP A 18 -13.16 -17.19 -1.29
C ASP A 18 -13.74 -16.38 -0.11
N GLY A 19 -14.95 -16.72 0.35
CA GLY A 19 -15.33 -16.55 1.76
C GLY A 19 -16.60 -15.74 2.07
N ASN A 20 -17.49 -16.38 2.84
CA ASN A 20 -18.76 -15.84 3.31
C ASN A 20 -18.61 -14.69 4.33
N ALA A 21 -19.70 -13.94 4.52
CA ALA A 21 -19.76 -12.69 5.28
C ALA A 21 -19.25 -12.81 6.72
N THR A 22 -18.44 -11.82 7.13
CA THR A 22 -17.81 -11.63 8.45
C THR A 22 -16.63 -12.52 8.80
N ALA A 23 -15.43 -11.92 8.83
CA ALA A 23 -14.32 -12.43 9.62
C ALA A 23 -14.53 -11.98 11.08
N ASP A 24 -14.52 -12.93 12.02
CA ASP A 24 -14.45 -12.70 13.46
C ASP A 24 -13.14 -13.33 13.98
N ILE A 25 -12.12 -12.50 14.17
CA ILE A 25 -10.79 -12.98 14.56
C ILE A 25 -10.63 -12.82 16.08
N ASN A 26 -10.73 -13.94 16.78
CA ASN A 26 -10.55 -14.06 18.24
C ASN A 26 -9.07 -14.29 18.64
N GLY A 27 -8.14 -13.54 18.03
CA GLY A 27 -6.69 -13.67 18.26
C GLY A 27 -5.99 -12.38 18.70
N SER A 28 -6.73 -11.28 18.85
CA SER A 28 -6.22 -10.01 19.38
C SER A 28 -7.16 -9.48 20.47
N ALA A 29 -6.69 -8.55 21.32
CA ALA A 29 -7.43 -8.04 22.48
C ALA A 29 -8.83 -7.43 22.17
N ARG A 30 -9.22 -7.32 20.89
CA ARG A 30 -10.58 -6.98 20.43
C ARG A 30 -10.97 -7.87 19.23
N PRO A 31 -12.20 -8.37 19.15
CA PRO A 31 -12.68 -9.10 17.99
C PRO A 31 -12.76 -8.19 16.76
N VAL A 32 -12.08 -8.60 15.69
CA VAL A 32 -12.05 -7.88 14.42
C VAL A 32 -13.29 -8.27 13.62
N HIS A 33 -14.10 -7.28 13.21
CA HIS A 33 -15.31 -7.53 12.42
C HIS A 33 -15.20 -6.84 11.05
N VAL A 34 -15.29 -7.62 9.97
CA VAL A 34 -15.36 -7.10 8.60
C VAL A 34 -16.72 -7.44 7.99
N LYS A 35 -17.62 -6.46 7.95
CA LYS A 35 -19.00 -6.55 7.44
C LYS A 35 -19.15 -5.87 6.08
N ARG A 36 -18.41 -4.80 5.83
CA ARG A 36 -18.47 -3.98 4.62
C ARG A 36 -17.54 -4.54 3.56
N ARG A 37 -18.01 -4.46 2.32
CA ARG A 37 -17.32 -5.02 1.15
C ARG A 37 -16.53 -3.94 0.46
N VAL A 38 -15.29 -4.26 0.10
CA VAL A 38 -14.51 -3.45 -0.83
C VAL A 38 -15.17 -3.53 -2.20
N ARG A 39 -15.41 -2.37 -2.81
CA ARG A 39 -15.82 -2.33 -4.22
C ARG A 39 -14.57 -2.43 -5.06
N MET A 40 -14.35 -3.58 -5.69
CA MET A 40 -13.18 -3.83 -6.53
C MET A 40 -13.57 -3.86 -8.01
N SER A 41 -12.71 -3.30 -8.87
CA SER A 41 -12.86 -3.43 -10.32
C SER A 41 -12.37 -4.80 -10.80
N GLY A 42 -13.14 -5.46 -11.67
CA GLY A 42 -12.81 -6.80 -12.18
C GLY A 42 -13.19 -7.94 -11.22
N SER A 43 -12.77 -9.15 -11.57
CA SER A 43 -12.98 -10.34 -10.72
C SER A 43 -12.10 -10.30 -9.48
N PRO A 44 -12.42 -11.06 -8.41
CA PRO A 44 -11.54 -11.24 -7.28
C PRO A 44 -10.12 -11.66 -7.68
N ILE A 45 -9.12 -11.31 -6.87
CA ILE A 45 -7.73 -11.68 -7.14
C ILE A 45 -7.50 -13.13 -6.66
N PRO A 46 -6.79 -13.97 -7.42
CA PRO A 46 -6.36 -15.28 -6.91
C PRO A 46 -5.48 -15.11 -5.64
N PRO A 47 -5.67 -15.88 -4.58
CA PRO A 47 -4.95 -15.67 -3.32
C PRO A 47 -3.44 -15.97 -3.39
N GLU A 48 -2.98 -16.72 -4.38
CA GLU A 48 -1.60 -17.16 -4.56
C GLU A 48 -0.73 -16.22 -5.39
N VAL A 49 -1.32 -15.27 -6.12
CA VAL A 49 -0.55 -14.37 -6.99
C VAL A 49 0.08 -13.23 -6.18
N PRO A 50 1.33 -12.83 -6.47
CA PRO A 50 1.94 -11.73 -5.76
C PRO A 50 1.27 -10.40 -6.14
N ILE A 51 0.83 -9.64 -5.13
CA ILE A 51 0.22 -8.34 -5.35
C ILE A 51 1.19 -7.20 -5.03
N VAL A 52 1.21 -6.20 -5.92
CA VAL A 52 1.83 -4.89 -5.75
C VAL A 52 0.73 -3.93 -5.30
N VAL A 53 0.91 -3.27 -4.16
CA VAL A 53 -0.16 -2.47 -3.55
C VAL A 53 0.27 -1.03 -3.39
N GLN A 54 -0.54 -0.10 -3.90
CA GLN A 54 -0.54 1.29 -3.43
C GLN A 54 -1.81 1.55 -2.62
N VAL A 55 -1.66 2.05 -1.40
CA VAL A 55 -2.78 2.54 -0.59
C VAL A 55 -2.66 4.06 -0.50
N SER A 56 -3.61 4.80 -1.04
CA SER A 56 -3.61 6.26 -0.96
C SER A 56 -5.00 6.85 -1.19
N ARG A 57 -5.14 8.16 -0.95
CA ARG A 57 -6.26 8.90 -1.54
C ARG A 57 -6.13 8.95 -3.06
N TRP A 58 -7.24 9.19 -3.75
CA TRP A 58 -7.25 9.46 -5.19
C TRP A 58 -6.83 10.91 -5.42
N ASP A 59 -5.53 11.14 -5.48
CA ASP A 59 -4.91 12.47 -5.48
C ASP A 59 -3.76 12.42 -6.51
N ARG A 60 -3.63 13.47 -7.34
CA ARG A 60 -2.61 13.50 -8.41
C ARG A 60 -1.18 13.51 -7.86
N LEU A 61 -0.96 14.06 -6.66
CA LEU A 61 0.34 14.02 -5.97
C LEU A 61 0.72 12.61 -5.53
N LYS A 62 -0.24 11.70 -5.33
CA LYS A 62 0.00 10.27 -5.05
C LYS A 62 0.24 9.45 -6.31
N ASP A 63 0.01 10.06 -7.47
CA ASP A 63 0.20 9.53 -8.81
C ASP A 63 -0.20 8.06 -9.04
N PRO A 64 -1.46 7.69 -8.74
CA PRO A 64 -1.95 6.34 -8.99
C PRO A 64 -1.97 5.99 -10.50
N LEU A 65 -2.05 7.00 -11.38
CA LEU A 65 -2.01 6.82 -12.83
C LEU A 65 -0.61 6.43 -13.30
N GLY A 66 0.43 7.11 -12.83
CA GLY A 66 1.82 6.73 -13.12
C GLY A 66 2.17 5.35 -12.58
N VAL A 67 1.62 4.97 -11.42
CA VAL A 67 1.78 3.59 -10.89
C VAL A 67 1.13 2.57 -11.82
N MET A 68 -0.08 2.84 -12.32
CA MET A 68 -0.74 1.99 -13.31
C MET A 68 0.08 1.88 -14.60
N ASP A 69 0.52 3.01 -15.15
CA ASP A 69 1.31 3.04 -16.39
C ASP A 69 2.64 2.31 -16.23
N GLY A 70 3.33 2.52 -15.10
CA GLY A 70 4.57 1.83 -14.76
C GLY A 70 4.38 0.32 -14.63
N PHE A 71 3.30 -0.11 -13.98
CA PHE A 71 2.95 -1.52 -13.90
C PHE A 71 2.66 -2.12 -15.28
N VAL A 72 1.81 -1.50 -16.07
CA VAL A 72 1.42 -1.98 -17.40
C VAL A 72 2.63 -2.10 -18.33
N ARG A 73 3.53 -1.11 -18.34
CA ARG A 73 4.65 -1.05 -19.28
C ARG A 73 5.87 -1.87 -18.84
N HIS A 74 6.15 -1.93 -17.54
CA HIS A 74 7.44 -2.42 -17.07
C HIS A 74 7.36 -3.62 -16.12
N ILE A 75 6.21 -3.88 -15.47
CA ILE A 75 6.05 -4.97 -14.49
C ILE A 75 5.24 -6.14 -15.09
N ALA A 76 4.09 -5.83 -15.67
CA ALA A 76 3.16 -6.82 -16.20
C ALA A 76 3.76 -7.71 -17.31
N PRO A 77 4.61 -7.19 -18.24
CA PRO A 77 5.25 -8.02 -19.25
C PRO A 77 6.34 -8.96 -18.72
N LYS A 78 6.80 -8.76 -17.47
CA LYS A 78 7.96 -9.45 -16.90
C LYS A 78 7.61 -10.38 -15.74
N THR A 79 6.36 -10.38 -15.29
CA THR A 79 5.88 -11.07 -14.09
C THR A 79 4.41 -11.48 -14.24
N ASP A 80 3.91 -12.33 -13.35
CA ASP A 80 2.49 -12.67 -13.25
C ASP A 80 1.77 -11.92 -12.11
N GLY A 81 2.43 -10.91 -11.52
CA GLY A 81 1.88 -10.17 -10.39
C GLY A 81 0.67 -9.31 -10.73
N TYR A 82 -0.08 -8.90 -9.72
CA TYR A 82 -1.27 -8.04 -9.84
C TYR A 82 -1.00 -6.68 -9.20
N LEU A 83 -1.58 -5.62 -9.76
CA LEU A 83 -1.60 -4.29 -9.16
C LEU A 83 -2.92 -4.07 -8.42
N VAL A 84 -2.84 -3.62 -7.17
CA VAL A 84 -3.99 -3.13 -6.41
C VAL A 84 -3.74 -1.67 -6.04
N LEU A 85 -4.54 -0.79 -6.64
CA LEU A 85 -4.66 0.62 -6.23
C LEU A 85 -5.84 0.70 -5.26
N ALA A 86 -5.56 0.93 -3.99
CA ALA A 86 -6.55 0.98 -2.93
C ALA A 86 -6.71 2.40 -2.39
N GLY A 87 -7.95 2.86 -2.26
CA GLY A 87 -8.28 4.19 -1.76
C GLY A 87 -9.71 4.28 -1.27
N PRO A 88 -10.15 5.42 -0.72
CA PRO A 88 -11.49 5.58 -0.17
C PRO A 88 -12.56 5.37 -1.24
N ALA A 89 -13.74 4.86 -0.86
CA ALA A 89 -14.85 4.79 -1.79
C ALA A 89 -15.30 6.20 -2.21
N ALA A 90 -15.69 6.36 -3.49
CA ALA A 90 -16.07 7.65 -4.06
C ALA A 90 -17.19 8.38 -3.28
N THR A 91 -18.03 7.63 -2.58
CA THR A 91 -19.14 8.14 -1.76
C THR A 91 -18.71 8.67 -0.38
N SER A 92 -17.44 8.48 0.00
CA SER A 92 -16.97 8.62 1.37
C SER A 92 -16.27 9.94 1.67
N VAL A 93 -15.77 10.66 0.67
CA VAL A 93 -15.07 11.94 0.87
C VAL A 93 -15.81 13.02 0.11
N ARG A 94 -16.65 13.78 0.81
CA ARG A 94 -17.56 14.77 0.21
C ARG A 94 -16.89 16.11 -0.12
N ASP A 95 -15.77 16.42 0.52
CA ASP A 95 -15.11 17.73 0.47
C ASP A 95 -13.85 17.74 -0.40
N ASP A 96 -13.58 16.66 -1.14
CA ASP A 96 -12.42 16.52 -2.01
C ASP A 96 -12.87 16.48 -3.48
N PRO A 97 -12.82 17.62 -4.21
CA PRO A 97 -13.28 17.69 -5.59
C PRO A 97 -12.36 16.92 -6.56
N GLU A 98 -11.12 16.63 -6.18
CA GLU A 98 -10.14 15.96 -7.04
C GLU A 98 -10.36 14.44 -7.07
N GLN A 99 -10.78 13.85 -5.95
CA GLN A 99 -10.95 12.39 -5.84
C GLN A 99 -11.85 11.75 -6.91
N PRO A 100 -13.06 12.28 -7.17
CA PRO A 100 -13.93 11.71 -8.21
C PRO A 100 -13.30 11.77 -9.60
N GLU A 101 -12.57 12.84 -9.91
CA GLU A 101 -11.92 13.03 -11.21
C GLU A 101 -10.78 12.02 -11.42
N VAL A 102 -9.88 11.90 -10.44
CA VAL A 102 -8.75 10.96 -10.50
C VAL A 102 -9.25 9.52 -10.57
N LEU A 103 -10.29 9.17 -9.81
CA LEU A 103 -10.88 7.84 -9.86
C LEU A 103 -11.52 7.54 -11.23
N ALA A 104 -12.28 8.48 -11.79
CA ALA A 104 -12.87 8.33 -13.13
C ALA A 104 -11.79 8.20 -14.22
N GLU A 105 -10.69 8.94 -14.10
CA GLU A 105 -9.54 8.84 -15.00
C GLU A 105 -8.87 7.46 -14.91
N LEU A 106 -8.67 6.93 -13.68
CA LEU A 106 -8.15 5.57 -13.45
C LEU A 106 -9.08 4.50 -14.05
N GLU A 107 -10.39 4.60 -13.83
CA GLU A 107 -11.36 3.66 -14.38
C GLU A 107 -11.38 3.69 -15.91
N THR A 108 -11.36 4.89 -16.50
CA THR A 108 -11.28 5.10 -17.95
C THR A 108 -9.99 4.51 -18.50
N ARG A 109 -8.83 4.85 -17.93
CA ARG A 109 -7.52 4.33 -18.34
C ARG A 109 -7.48 2.81 -18.27
N ARG A 110 -7.94 2.22 -17.16
CA ARG A 110 -7.99 0.77 -16.97
C ARG A 110 -8.91 0.11 -18.01
N SER A 111 -10.07 0.68 -18.29
CA SER A 111 -11.02 0.14 -19.28
C SER A 111 -10.48 0.16 -20.72
N GLY A 112 -9.49 1.01 -21.01
CA GLY A 112 -8.78 1.04 -22.29
C GLY A 112 -7.65 0.00 -22.42
N LEU A 113 -7.25 -0.66 -21.33
CA LEU A 113 -6.17 -1.66 -21.36
C LEU A 113 -6.59 -2.95 -22.08
N GLU A 114 -5.60 -3.66 -22.65
CA GLU A 114 -5.79 -5.02 -23.19
C GLU A 114 -6.43 -5.94 -22.13
N PRO A 115 -7.39 -6.81 -22.48
CA PRO A 115 -8.11 -7.65 -21.52
C PRO A 115 -7.21 -8.42 -20.53
N ALA A 116 -6.11 -9.02 -21.00
CA ALA A 116 -5.19 -9.79 -20.16
C ALA A 116 -4.49 -8.92 -19.10
N ILE A 117 -4.09 -7.70 -19.45
CA ILE A 117 -3.45 -6.76 -18.51
C ILE A 117 -4.49 -6.07 -17.63
N ARG A 118 -5.65 -5.73 -18.18
CA ARG A 118 -6.79 -5.17 -17.46
C ARG A 118 -7.21 -6.07 -16.30
N ASP A 119 -7.19 -7.38 -16.52
CA ASP A 119 -7.49 -8.37 -15.49
C ASP A 119 -6.37 -8.54 -14.45
N ARG A 120 -5.27 -7.80 -14.54
CA ARG A 120 -4.22 -7.76 -13.51
C ARG A 120 -4.13 -6.43 -12.78
N VAL A 121 -4.97 -5.46 -13.15
CA VAL A 121 -5.05 -4.15 -12.50
C VAL A 121 -6.38 -4.03 -11.75
N ARG A 122 -6.32 -3.82 -10.43
CA ARG A 122 -7.47 -3.67 -9.55
C ARG A 122 -7.51 -2.27 -8.95
N ILE A 123 -8.69 -1.66 -9.01
CA ILE A 123 -9.03 -0.43 -8.30
C ILE A 123 -9.95 -0.86 -7.16
N ALA A 124 -9.46 -0.74 -5.92
CA ALA A 124 -10.14 -1.15 -4.71
C ALA A 124 -10.64 0.09 -3.95
N GLN A 125 -11.95 0.29 -3.96
CA GLN A 125 -12.64 1.35 -3.24
C GLN A 125 -13.06 0.86 -1.86
N LEU A 126 -12.36 1.35 -0.83
CA LEU A 126 -12.50 0.95 0.56
C LEU A 126 -13.60 1.78 1.25
N PRO A 127 -14.60 1.15 1.87
CA PRO A 127 -15.60 1.85 2.68
C PRO A 127 -14.95 2.60 3.85
N MET A 128 -15.47 3.79 4.18
CA MET A 128 -14.93 4.67 5.23
C MET A 128 -15.93 4.96 6.36
N GLU A 129 -17.10 4.32 6.35
CA GLU A 129 -18.14 4.56 7.37
C GLU A 129 -17.75 4.03 8.75
N ASP A 130 -16.75 3.15 8.81
CA ASP A 130 -16.15 2.64 10.04
C ASP A 130 -14.62 2.66 9.88
N GLU A 131 -13.98 3.60 10.58
CA GLU A 131 -12.52 3.80 10.52
C GLU A 131 -11.75 2.58 11.03
N GLY A 132 -12.29 1.87 12.02
CA GLY A 132 -11.65 0.67 12.59
C GLY A 132 -11.63 -0.47 11.58
N GLU A 133 -12.77 -0.71 10.93
CA GLU A 133 -12.91 -1.69 9.86
C GLU A 133 -12.01 -1.34 8.66
N ASN A 134 -12.00 -0.07 8.24
CA ASN A 134 -11.13 0.39 7.16
C ASN A 134 -9.65 0.13 7.47
N ALA A 135 -9.20 0.51 8.67
CA ALA A 135 -7.83 0.31 9.12
C ALA A 135 -7.44 -1.17 9.13
N ILE A 136 -8.37 -2.07 9.51
CA ILE A 136 -8.17 -3.52 9.47
C ILE A 136 -7.95 -4.02 8.03
N VAL A 137 -8.75 -3.55 7.07
CA VAL A 137 -8.63 -3.95 5.66
C VAL A 137 -7.34 -3.42 5.04
N VAL A 138 -6.99 -2.15 5.27
CA VAL A 138 -5.71 -1.56 4.82
C VAL A 138 -4.51 -2.32 5.41
N ASN A 139 -4.62 -2.67 6.69
CA ASN A 139 -3.61 -3.45 7.39
C ASN A 139 -3.42 -4.83 6.75
N ALA A 140 -4.50 -5.55 6.46
CA ALA A 140 -4.46 -6.85 5.81
C ALA A 140 -3.91 -6.75 4.37
N LEU A 141 -4.35 -5.77 3.59
CA LEU A 141 -3.86 -5.51 2.23
C LEU A 141 -2.34 -5.32 2.20
N GLN A 142 -1.82 -4.42 3.04
CA GLN A 142 -0.37 -4.19 3.10
C GLN A 142 0.38 -5.43 3.61
N ARG A 143 -0.14 -6.17 4.60
CA ARG A 143 0.52 -7.40 5.09
C ARG A 143 0.59 -8.50 4.02
N HIS A 144 -0.44 -8.63 3.20
CA HIS A 144 -0.46 -9.58 2.10
C HIS A 144 0.39 -9.13 0.91
N ALA A 145 0.62 -7.83 0.74
CA ALA A 145 1.40 -7.31 -0.38
C ALA A 145 2.79 -7.95 -0.50
N ALA A 146 3.12 -8.38 -1.73
CA ALA A 146 4.47 -8.81 -2.08
C ALA A 146 5.40 -7.60 -2.14
N VAL A 147 4.91 -6.46 -2.63
CA VAL A 147 5.58 -5.16 -2.62
C VAL A 147 4.57 -4.06 -2.33
N VAL A 148 4.87 -3.17 -1.40
CA VAL A 148 4.11 -1.93 -1.21
C VAL A 148 4.80 -0.81 -1.98
N VAL A 149 4.03 -0.04 -2.74
CA VAL A 149 4.56 1.06 -3.56
C VAL A 149 3.94 2.39 -3.15
N GLN A 150 4.76 3.44 -3.16
CA GLN A 150 4.33 4.82 -2.92
C GLN A 150 5.05 5.74 -3.90
N LYS A 151 4.63 5.73 -5.18
CA LYS A 151 5.28 6.46 -6.28
C LYS A 151 4.79 7.92 -6.37
N SER A 152 4.73 8.62 -5.24
CA SER A 152 4.21 9.99 -5.15
C SER A 152 5.07 10.99 -5.95
N VAL A 153 4.44 12.03 -6.51
CA VAL A 153 5.11 13.22 -7.06
C VAL A 153 5.45 14.21 -5.94
N ALA A 154 4.63 14.26 -4.90
CA ALA A 154 4.92 15.01 -3.68
C ALA A 154 4.39 14.27 -2.45
N GLU A 155 5.15 14.32 -1.35
CA GLU A 155 4.77 13.71 -0.09
C GLU A 155 5.18 14.59 1.09
N GLY A 156 4.35 14.59 2.13
CA GLY A 156 4.73 15.13 3.43
C GLY A 156 5.60 14.12 4.16
N PHE A 157 5.04 13.44 5.15
CA PHE A 157 5.76 12.36 5.84
C PHE A 157 5.78 11.07 5.01
N GLY A 158 4.62 10.58 4.57
CA GLY A 158 4.48 9.26 3.94
C GLY A 158 4.12 8.17 4.95
N LEU A 159 2.98 8.29 5.63
CA LEU A 159 2.54 7.34 6.66
C LEU A 159 2.37 5.92 6.11
N THR A 160 1.89 5.77 4.89
CA THR A 160 1.69 4.47 4.23
C THR A 160 3.01 3.72 4.04
N VAL A 161 4.11 4.45 3.81
CA VAL A 161 5.48 3.91 3.79
C VAL A 161 5.85 3.41 5.18
N ALA A 162 5.73 4.25 6.22
CA ALA A 162 6.04 3.88 7.61
C ALA A 162 5.26 2.62 8.06
N GLU A 163 3.98 2.55 7.72
CA GLU A 163 3.12 1.41 8.01
C GLU A 163 3.58 0.12 7.31
N ALA A 164 3.98 0.20 6.04
CA ALA A 164 4.50 -0.94 5.29
C ALA A 164 5.85 -1.42 5.87
N MET A 165 6.72 -0.48 6.22
CA MET A 165 7.98 -0.75 6.93
C MET A 165 7.68 -1.47 8.26
N TRP A 166 6.72 -0.99 9.04
CA TRP A 166 6.32 -1.61 10.33
C TRP A 166 5.82 -3.05 10.15
N LYS A 167 5.19 -3.33 9.02
CA LYS A 167 4.69 -4.65 8.61
C LYS A 167 5.78 -5.55 8.02
N ALA A 168 7.05 -5.12 8.04
CA ALA A 168 8.18 -5.80 7.41
C ALA A 168 7.92 -6.14 5.94
N ARG A 169 7.30 -5.22 5.21
CA ARG A 169 7.04 -5.35 3.77
C ARG A 169 8.10 -4.59 2.98
N PRO A 170 8.58 -5.13 1.87
CA PRO A 170 9.48 -4.39 1.00
C PRO A 170 8.73 -3.20 0.38
N VAL A 171 9.39 -2.05 0.36
CA VAL A 171 8.82 -0.80 -0.13
C VAL A 171 9.62 -0.29 -1.33
N VAL A 172 8.93 0.09 -2.40
CA VAL A 172 9.47 0.92 -3.49
C VAL A 172 8.75 2.26 -3.45
N ALA A 173 9.46 3.36 -3.26
CA ALA A 173 8.83 4.67 -3.10
C ALA A 173 9.65 5.78 -3.76
N SER A 174 8.95 6.84 -4.13
CA SER A 174 9.58 8.03 -4.71
C SER A 174 10.51 8.71 -3.72
N ARG A 175 11.63 9.22 -4.23
CA ARG A 175 12.57 10.11 -3.53
C ARG A 175 11.96 11.51 -3.42
N VAL A 176 10.98 11.67 -2.53
CA VAL A 176 10.32 12.95 -2.28
C VAL A 176 9.96 13.13 -0.80
N GLY A 177 10.13 14.35 -0.30
CA GLY A 177 9.69 14.75 1.03
C GLY A 177 10.22 13.82 2.13
N GLY A 178 9.39 13.53 3.12
CA GLY A 178 9.75 12.69 4.25
C GLY A 178 9.97 11.21 3.91
N ILE A 179 9.64 10.75 2.70
CA ILE A 179 9.96 9.37 2.28
C ILE A 179 11.47 9.17 2.21
N GLU A 180 12.23 10.20 1.79
CA GLU A 180 13.69 10.15 1.69
C GLU A 180 14.35 9.91 3.04
N ASP A 181 13.83 10.57 4.09
CA ASP A 181 14.32 10.39 5.45
C ASP A 181 13.94 9.01 6.00
N GLN A 182 12.79 8.48 5.59
CA GLN A 182 12.30 7.18 6.06
C GLN A 182 13.08 5.99 5.50
N ILE A 183 13.52 6.02 4.23
CA ILE A 183 14.10 4.85 3.55
C ILE A 183 15.60 5.04 3.29
N GLU A 184 16.41 4.11 3.80
CA GLU A 184 17.79 3.91 3.34
C GLU A 184 17.76 3.02 2.07
N SER A 185 17.85 3.65 0.89
CA SER A 185 17.73 2.94 -0.39
C SER A 185 18.73 1.79 -0.53
N GLY A 186 18.25 0.64 -0.98
CA GLY A 186 19.03 -0.61 -1.11
C GLY A 186 19.17 -1.40 0.21
N ARG A 187 18.80 -0.81 1.35
CA ARG A 187 18.88 -1.44 2.67
C ARG A 187 17.52 -1.64 3.33
N SER A 188 16.71 -0.59 3.43
CA SER A 188 15.42 -0.60 4.14
C SER A 188 14.23 -0.32 3.21
N GLY A 189 14.45 -0.45 1.90
CA GLY A 189 13.52 -0.15 0.81
C GLY A 189 14.29 0.25 -0.45
N ILE A 190 13.59 0.59 -1.53
CA ILE A 190 14.19 1.13 -2.75
C ILE A 190 13.57 2.50 -3.02
N LEU A 191 14.42 3.53 -3.06
CA LEU A 191 14.04 4.86 -3.52
C LEU A 191 14.23 4.99 -5.03
N ILE A 192 13.25 5.59 -5.68
CA ILE A 192 13.23 5.85 -7.13
C ILE A 192 12.93 7.32 -7.42
N GLU A 193 13.28 7.78 -8.61
CA GLU A 193 12.90 9.11 -9.08
C GLU A 193 11.40 9.13 -9.46
N PRO A 194 10.63 10.18 -9.13
CA PRO A 194 9.16 10.18 -9.26
C PRO A 194 8.64 9.99 -10.69
N ASP A 195 9.37 10.50 -11.68
CA ASP A 195 9.04 10.52 -13.09
C ASP A 195 9.63 9.33 -13.88
N ASP A 196 10.49 8.52 -13.25
CA ASP A 196 11.14 7.37 -13.87
C ASP A 196 10.31 6.08 -13.69
N LEU A 197 9.38 5.85 -14.62
CA LEU A 197 8.55 4.65 -14.63
C LEU A 197 9.33 3.35 -14.93
N GLU A 198 10.47 3.45 -15.62
CA GLU A 198 11.29 2.28 -15.92
C GLU A 198 12.04 1.83 -14.68
N GLN A 199 12.65 2.76 -13.94
CA GLN A 199 13.28 2.49 -12.66
C GLN A 199 12.27 1.94 -11.65
N PHE A 200 11.06 2.53 -11.58
CA PHE A 200 9.96 1.99 -10.78
C PHE A 200 9.66 0.54 -11.13
N GLY A 201 9.45 0.24 -12.41
CA GLY A 201 9.13 -1.11 -12.85
C GLY A 201 10.26 -2.10 -12.57
N ASN A 202 11.51 -1.73 -12.84
CA ASN A 202 12.66 -2.58 -12.61
C ASN A 202 12.85 -2.90 -11.12
N ALA A 203 12.66 -1.91 -10.24
CA ALA A 203 12.72 -2.11 -8.79
C ALA A 203 11.65 -3.09 -8.30
N VAL A 204 10.40 -2.94 -8.77
CA VAL A 204 9.31 -3.86 -8.38
C VAL A 204 9.55 -5.26 -8.94
N VAL A 205 9.96 -5.38 -10.20
CA VAL A 205 10.26 -6.68 -10.83
C VAL A 205 11.39 -7.41 -10.10
N GLU A 206 12.42 -6.69 -9.67
CA GLU A 206 13.50 -7.26 -8.86
C GLU A 206 12.97 -7.89 -7.57
N LEU A 207 12.13 -7.15 -6.83
CA LEU A 207 11.58 -7.64 -5.56
C LEU A 207 10.57 -8.76 -5.73
N LEU A 208 9.82 -8.78 -6.83
CA LEU A 208 8.92 -9.88 -7.16
C LEU A 208 9.67 -11.17 -7.53
N ARG A 209 10.89 -11.06 -8.08
CA ARG A 209 11.72 -12.20 -8.49
C ARG A 209 12.66 -12.69 -7.39
N ASP A 210 13.17 -11.80 -6.56
CA ASP A 210 14.09 -12.11 -5.45
C ASP A 210 13.39 -11.95 -4.09
N GLN A 211 12.71 -13.02 -3.68
CA GLN A 211 12.00 -13.08 -2.41
C GLN A 211 12.94 -12.93 -1.20
N ALA A 212 14.20 -13.37 -1.30
CA ALA A 212 15.17 -13.24 -0.22
C ALA A 212 15.58 -11.78 -0.03
N LYS A 213 15.84 -11.06 -1.12
CA LYS A 213 16.09 -9.61 -1.10
C LYS A 213 14.87 -8.86 -0.55
N ALA A 214 13.67 -9.19 -1.03
CA ALA A 214 12.42 -8.60 -0.56
C ALA A 214 12.24 -8.78 0.97
N ALA A 215 12.42 -10.00 1.48
CA ALA A 215 12.32 -10.30 2.91
C ALA A 215 13.39 -9.56 3.74
N ARG A 216 14.62 -9.49 3.24
CA ARG A 216 15.71 -8.73 3.89
C ARG A 216 15.39 -7.25 3.99
N LEU A 217 14.99 -6.62 2.88
CA LEU A 217 14.62 -5.19 2.86
C LEU A 217 13.45 -4.91 3.81
N GLY A 218 12.41 -5.76 3.81
CA GLY A 218 11.30 -5.63 4.75
C GLY A 218 11.72 -5.73 6.21
N THR A 219 12.64 -6.64 6.54
CA THR A 219 13.16 -6.79 7.91
C THR A 219 13.94 -5.55 8.37
N GLU A 220 14.83 -5.05 7.52
CA GLU A 220 15.59 -3.82 7.79
C GLU A 220 14.67 -2.59 7.88
N ALA A 221 13.65 -2.52 7.03
CA ALA A 221 12.60 -1.49 7.07
C ALA A 221 11.91 -1.46 8.44
N LYS A 222 11.49 -2.63 8.94
CA LYS A 222 10.88 -2.74 10.26
C LYS A 222 11.82 -2.31 11.39
N ALA A 223 13.07 -2.74 11.33
CA ALA A 223 14.09 -2.36 12.32
C ALA A 223 14.30 -0.83 12.34
N ARG A 224 14.37 -0.20 11.16
CA ARG A 224 14.55 1.24 11.03
C ARG A 224 13.34 2.02 11.58
N VAL A 225 12.12 1.70 11.14
CA VAL A 225 10.94 2.45 11.58
C VAL A 225 10.69 2.31 13.08
N THR A 226 10.98 1.13 13.65
CA THR A 226 10.93 0.90 15.10
C THR A 226 11.96 1.75 15.84
N ARG A 227 13.15 1.92 15.26
CA ARG A 227 14.22 2.68 15.88
C ARG A 227 14.00 4.18 15.77
N GLU A 228 13.49 4.72 14.67
CA GLU A 228 13.52 6.16 14.41
C GLU A 228 12.15 6.85 14.45
N PHE A 229 11.08 6.19 14.02
CA PHE A 229 9.82 6.86 13.65
C PHE A 229 8.62 6.48 14.54
N LEU A 230 8.88 6.04 15.77
CA LEU A 230 7.83 5.78 16.76
C LEU A 230 7.47 7.04 17.55
N THR A 231 6.18 7.31 17.73
CA THR A 231 5.67 8.47 18.48
C THR A 231 6.27 8.61 19.89
N PRO A 232 6.40 7.53 20.70
CA PRO A 232 7.05 7.64 22.00
C PRO A 232 8.51 8.11 21.92
N ARG A 233 9.26 7.71 20.88
CA ARG A 233 10.64 8.17 20.68
C ARG A 233 10.68 9.65 20.32
N HIS A 234 9.81 10.11 19.42
CA HIS A 234 9.73 11.53 19.07
C HIS A 234 9.46 12.39 20.32
N LEU A 235 8.56 11.93 21.20
CA LEU A 235 8.27 12.61 22.47
C LEU A 235 9.50 12.67 23.40
N ILE A 236 10.24 11.56 23.53
CA ILE A 236 11.48 11.52 24.33
C ILE A 236 12.54 12.47 23.76
N ALA A 237 12.70 12.51 22.44
CA ALA A 237 13.66 13.39 21.77
C ALA A 237 13.29 14.87 21.97
N GLN A 238 12.01 15.21 21.81
CA GLN A 238 11.50 16.57 22.10
C GLN A 238 11.71 16.96 23.56
N GLY A 239 11.41 16.07 24.51
CA GLY A 239 11.66 16.31 25.93
C GLY A 239 13.15 16.52 26.24
N SER A 240 14.04 15.77 25.58
CA SER A 240 15.48 15.92 25.72
C SER A 240 15.99 17.26 25.16
N LEU A 241 15.46 17.69 24.01
CA LEU A 241 15.76 19.00 23.43
C LEU A 241 15.28 20.13 24.35
N VAL A 242 14.04 20.08 24.82
CA VAL A 242 13.48 21.09 25.74
C VAL A 242 14.35 21.17 26.99
N ARG A 243 14.75 20.03 27.56
CA ARG A 243 15.67 19.99 28.70
C ARG A 243 17.00 20.69 28.40
N SER A 244 17.61 20.40 27.25
CA SER A 244 18.90 21.00 26.85
C SER A 244 18.87 22.51 26.59
N LEU A 245 17.68 23.09 26.45
CA LEU A 245 17.50 24.53 26.25
C LEU A 245 17.18 25.27 27.56
N ILE A 246 16.82 24.53 28.60
CA ILE A 246 16.47 25.06 29.92
C ILE A 246 17.64 24.91 30.91
N ASP A 247 18.42 23.83 30.78
CA ASP A 247 19.69 23.61 31.50
C ASP A 247 20.83 24.43 30.86
#